data_AF-A0A939D6R1-F1
#
_entry.id   AF-A0A939D6R1-F1
#
_cell.length_a   1.000
_cell.length_b   1.000
_cell.length_c   1.000
_cell.angle_alpha   90.00
_cell.angle_beta   90.00
_cell.angle_gamma   90.00
#
_symmetry.space_group_name_H-M   'P 1'
#
loop_
_entity.id
_entity.type
_entity.pdbx_description
1 polymer ?
#
loop_
_entity_poly.entity_id
_entity_poly.type
_entity_poly.pdbx_seq_one_letter_code
_entity_poly.pdbx_strand_id
1 'polypeptide(L)'
;MKYLLINAVSWFGDILILLLFARAILSWFVQGPYNNAYKIYMVVCNLTEPIVAPCRRLAMRLNTGMLDLSVFFAFFLVSIARSVIIKLLIIFL
;
A
#
# COMPACT_ATOMS: atom_id res chain seq x y z
N MET A 1 0.76 -7.52 -27.33
CA MET A 1 0.30 -8.37 -26.22
C MET A 1 1.21 -8.27 -25.00
N LYS A 2 2.51 -8.58 -25.11
CA LYS A 2 3.50 -8.53 -24.00
C LYS A 2 3.51 -7.20 -23.21
N TYR A 3 3.61 -6.08 -23.93
CA TYR A 3 3.62 -4.74 -23.33
C TYR A 3 2.33 -4.35 -22.62
N LEU A 4 1.17 -4.85 -23.07
CA LEU A 4 -0.11 -4.59 -22.40
C LEU A 4 -0.14 -5.24 -21.02
N LEU A 5 0.37 -6.47 -20.90
CA LEU A 5 0.43 -7.20 -19.64
C LEU A 5 1.38 -6.51 -18.63
N ILE A 6 2.57 -6.10 -19.10
CA ILE A 6 3.54 -5.39 -18.27
C ILE A 6 2.97 -4.06 -17.78
N ASN A 7 2.30 -3.30 -18.66
CA ASN A 7 1.69 -2.02 -18.28
C ASN A 7 0.55 -2.21 -17.28
N ALA A 8 -0.30 -3.22 -17.45
CA ALA A 8 -1.39 -3.51 -16.52
C ALA A 8 -0.87 -3.80 -15.10
N VAL A 9 0.16 -4.64 -14.98
CA VAL A 9 0.81 -4.96 -13.69
C VAL A 9 1.49 -3.73 -13.10
N SER A 10 2.15 -2.93 -13.94
CA SER A 10 2.79 -1.70 -13.51
C SER A 10 1.79 -0.72 -12.91
N TRP A 11 0.67 -0.47 -13.62
CA TRP A 11 -0.38 0.44 -13.17
C TRP A 11 -1.09 -0.06 -11.91
N PHE A 12 -1.33 -1.36 -11.82
CA PHE A 12 -1.89 -1.94 -10.60
C PHE A 12 -0.98 -1.70 -9.38
N GLY A 13 0.33 -1.91 -9.55
CA GLY A 13 1.31 -1.58 -8.51
C GLY A 13 1.34 -0.10 -8.15
N ASP A 14 1.31 0.79 -9.13
CA ASP A 14 1.23 2.25 -8.92
C ASP A 14 -0.01 2.66 -8.11
N ILE A 15 -1.17 2.09 -8.44
CA ILE A 15 -2.43 2.39 -7.74
C ILE A 15 -2.34 1.94 -6.28
N LEU A 16 -1.78 0.77 -5.99
CA LEU A 16 -1.60 0.30 -4.61
C LEU A 16 -0.64 1.20 -3.82
N ILE A 17 0.46 1.62 -4.44
CA ILE A 17 1.42 2.57 -3.86
C ILE A 17 0.73 3.91 -3.56
N LEU A 18 -0.06 4.42 -4.49
CA LEU A 18 -0.82 5.66 -4.34
C LEU A 18 -1.87 5.54 -3.22
N LEU A 19 -2.57 4.41 -3.09
CA LEU A 19 -3.51 4.16 -1.99
C LEU A 19 -2.82 4.13 -0.63
N LEU A 20 -1.64 3.52 -0.52
CA LEU A 20 -0.85 3.51 0.71
C LEU A 20 -0.36 4.92 1.06
N PHE A 21 0.05 5.69 0.06
CA PHE A 21 0.44 7.09 0.25
C PHE A 21 -0.74 7.97 0.68
N ALA A 22 -1.90 7.81 0.02
CA ALA A 22 -3.13 8.49 0.39
C ALA A 22 -3.56 8.12 1.81
N ARG A 23 -3.44 6.84 2.22
CA ARG A 23 -3.70 6.41 3.60
C ARG A 23 -2.79 7.13 4.60
N ALA A 24 -1.49 7.25 4.31
CA ALA A 24 -0.54 7.93 5.19
C ALA A 24 -0.89 9.41 5.37
N ILE A 25 -1.21 10.11 4.27
CA ILE A 25 -1.65 11.51 4.32
C ILE A 25 -2.98 11.62 5.08
N LEU A 26 -3.99 10.83 4.70
CA LEU A 26 -5.30 10.88 5.32
C LEU A 26 -5.26 10.52 6.82
N SER A 27 -4.33 9.67 7.27
CA SER A 27 -4.11 9.38 8.70
C SER A 27 -3.81 10.67 9.49
N TRP A 28 -3.03 11.58 8.93
CA TRP A 28 -2.69 12.85 9.57
C TRP A 28 -3.82 13.89 9.52
N PHE A 29 -4.52 13.98 8.39
CA PHE A 29 -5.56 15.00 8.17
C PHE A 29 -6.96 14.58 8.67
N VAL A 30 -7.26 13.28 8.66
CA VAL A 30 -8.57 12.73 9.02
C VAL A 30 -8.51 12.18 10.43
N GLN A 31 -8.65 13.06 11.41
CA GLN A 31 -8.72 12.70 12.81
C GLN A 31 -10.17 12.72 13.29
N GLY A 32 -10.72 11.53 13.57
CA GLY A 32 -12.03 11.36 14.20
C GLY A 32 -13.22 11.20 13.24
N PRO A 33 -14.35 10.65 13.75
CA PRO A 33 -15.51 10.24 12.95
C PRO A 33 -16.38 11.40 12.43
N TYR A 34 -16.19 12.62 12.96
CA TYR A 34 -16.96 13.81 12.56
C TYR A 34 -16.46 14.46 11.26
N ASN A 35 -15.33 14.01 10.71
CA ASN A 35 -14.77 14.58 9.50
C ASN A 35 -15.44 13.98 8.24
N ASN A 36 -15.87 14.82 7.29
CA ASN A 36 -16.55 14.34 6.07
C ASN A 36 -15.68 13.37 5.24
N ALA A 37 -14.35 13.52 5.33
CA ALA A 37 -13.39 12.63 4.67
C ALA A 37 -13.20 11.26 5.37
N TYR A 38 -13.78 11.05 6.55
CA TYR A 38 -13.63 9.80 7.32
C TYR A 38 -14.16 8.57 6.57
N LYS A 39 -15.26 8.72 5.83
CA LYS A 39 -15.79 7.62 5.00
C LYS A 39 -14.80 7.20 3.91
N ILE A 40 -14.15 8.17 3.26
CA ILE A 40 -13.15 7.91 2.21
C ILE A 40 -11.92 7.25 2.83
N TYR A 41 -11.45 7.77 3.96
CA TYR A 41 -10.34 7.19 4.71
C TYR A 41 -10.61 5.73 5.09
N MET A 42 -11.79 5.41 5.61
CA MET A 42 -12.19 4.03 5.94
C MET A 42 -12.16 3.10 4.71
N VAL A 43 -12.63 3.55 3.56
CA VAL A 43 -12.57 2.77 2.31
C VAL A 43 -11.11 2.50 1.89
N VAL A 44 -10.27 3.53 1.92
CA VAL A 44 -8.83 3.39 1.63
C VAL A 44 -8.17 2.44 2.63
N CYS A 45 -8.51 2.54 3.92
CA CYS A 45 -8.01 1.64 4.95
C CYS A 45 -8.40 0.20 4.68
N ASN A 46 -9.68 -0.07 4.42
CA ASN A 46 -10.18 -1.42 4.15
C ASN A 46 -9.53 -2.04 2.90
N LEU A 47 -9.32 -1.25 1.84
CA LEU A 47 -8.66 -1.72 0.61
C LEU A 47 -7.17 -2.04 0.83
N THR A 48 -6.50 -1.26 1.67
CA THR A 48 -5.06 -1.44 1.95
C THR A 48 -4.79 -2.37 3.14
N GLU A 49 -5.80 -2.69 3.94
CA GLU A 49 -5.71 -3.54 5.13
C GLU A 49 -5.13 -4.94 4.89
N PRO A 50 -5.49 -5.69 3.83
CA PRO A 50 -4.86 -6.99 3.58
C PRO A 50 -3.34 -6.90 3.41
N ILE A 51 -2.82 -5.76 2.94
CA ILE A 51 -1.39 -5.49 2.76
C ILE A 51 -0.77 -4.95 4.05
N VAL A 52 -1.44 -4.01 4.72
CA VAL A 52 -0.92 -3.34 5.92
C VAL A 52 -1.04 -4.22 7.17
N ALA A 53 -2.06 -5.07 7.29
CA ALA A 53 -2.26 -5.95 8.45
C ALA A 53 -1.08 -6.90 8.75
N PRO A 54 -0.49 -7.61 7.76
CA PRO A 54 0.71 -8.40 8.01
C PRO A 54 1.92 -7.52 8.39
N CYS A 55 2.11 -6.37 7.73
CA CYS A 55 3.16 -5.41 8.08
C CYS A 55 2.99 -4.87 9.51
N ARG A 56 1.76 -4.62 9.94
CA ARG A 56 1.41 -4.18 11.30
C ARG A 56 1.73 -5.26 12.34
N ARG A 57 1.42 -6.53 12.04
CA ARG A 57 1.82 -7.66 12.92
C ARG A 57 3.34 -7.77 13.05
N LEU A 58 4.07 -7.54 11.96
CA LEU A 58 5.54 -7.53 11.99
C LEU A 58 6.09 -6.34 12.81
N ALA A 59 5.53 -5.14 12.62
CA ALA A 59 5.91 -3.94 13.37
C ALA A 59 5.66 -4.11 14.89
N MET A 60 4.53 -4.70 15.28
CA MET A 60 4.27 -5.03 16.69
C MET A 60 5.34 -5.95 17.29
N ARG A 61 5.79 -6.98 16.53
CA ARG A 61 6.87 -7.87 16.98
C ARG A 61 8.21 -7.16 17.13
N LEU A 62 8.47 -6.15 16.30
CA LEU A 62 9.67 -5.33 16.35
C LEU A 62 9.59 -4.19 17.39
N ASN A 63 8.51 -4.14 18.18
CA ASN A 63 8.28 -3.15 19.24
C ASN A 63 8.42 -1.69 18.75
N THR A 64 8.05 -1.44 17.49
CA THR A 64 8.24 -0.13 16.81
C THR A 64 7.17 0.92 17.15
N GLY A 65 6.40 0.71 18.22
CA GLY A 65 5.41 1.66 18.73
C GLY A 65 4.18 1.86 17.83
N MET A 66 3.34 2.82 18.22
CA MET A 66 2.09 3.21 17.54
C MET A 66 2.28 3.97 16.22
N LEU A 67 3.52 4.12 15.74
CA LEU A 67 3.81 4.88 14.53
C LEU A 67 3.29 4.17 13.28
N ASP A 68 2.88 4.96 12.28
CA ASP A 68 2.49 4.53 10.92
C ASP A 68 3.66 3.90 10.12
N LEU A 69 4.72 3.41 10.78
CA LEU A 69 5.78 2.59 10.18
C LEU A 69 5.21 1.36 9.47
N SER A 70 4.06 0.86 9.90
CA SER A 70 3.34 -0.22 9.21
C SER A 70 2.97 0.13 7.75
N VAL A 71 2.55 1.38 7.49
CA VAL A 71 2.24 1.87 6.13
C VAL A 71 3.53 2.04 5.32
N PHE A 72 4.61 2.51 5.96
CA PHE A 72 5.93 2.61 5.32
C PHE A 72 6.48 1.23 4.91
N PHE A 73 6.40 0.23 5.79
CA PHE A 73 6.79 -1.15 5.45
C PHE A 73 5.92 -1.74 4.34
N ALA A 74 4.61 -1.46 4.34
CA ALA A 74 3.72 -1.87 3.27
C ALA A 74 4.12 -1.24 1.93
N PHE A 75 4.46 0.05 1.92
CA PHE A 75 4.93 0.77 0.73
C PHE A 75 6.19 0.11 0.16
N PHE A 76 7.16 -0.20 1.02
CA PHE A 76 8.40 -0.85 0.63
C PHE A 76 8.16 -2.26 0.07
N LEU A 77 7.31 -3.05 0.73
CA LEU A 77 6.98 -4.42 0.33
C LEU A 77 6.27 -4.44 -1.04
N VAL A 78 5.30 -3.54 -1.26
CA VAL A 78 4.61 -3.41 -2.56
C VAL A 78 5.57 -2.94 -3.64
N SER A 79 6.46 -1.99 -3.35
CA SER A 79 7.44 -1.47 -4.33
C SER A 79 8.43 -2.55 -4.78
N ILE A 80 8.92 -3.37 -3.84
CA ILE A 80 9.77 -4.52 -4.16
C ILE A 80 8.99 -5.56 -4.95
N ALA A 81 7.81 -5.96 -4.47
CA ALA A 81 6.99 -6.98 -5.12
C ALA A 81 6.69 -6.60 -6.57
N ARG A 82 6.26 -5.36 -6.82
CA ARG A 82 6.05 -4.82 -8.16
C ARG A 82 7.30 -4.91 -9.02
N SER A 83 8.44 -4.43 -8.51
CA SER A 83 9.71 -4.42 -9.25
C SER A 83 10.17 -5.84 -9.61
N VAL A 84 9.99 -6.80 -8.70
CA VAL A 84 10.30 -8.21 -8.93
C VAL A 84 9.37 -8.80 -9.99
N ILE A 85 8.05 -8.59 -9.87
CA ILE A 85 7.07 -9.11 -10.84
C ILE A 85 7.34 -8.54 -12.24
N ILE A 86 7.59 -7.23 -12.37
CA ILE A 86 7.90 -6.61 -13.66
C ILE A 86 9.19 -7.19 -14.24
N LYS A 87 10.25 -7.33 -13.44
CA LYS A 87 11.50 -7.94 -13.91
C LYS A 87 11.30 -9.38 -14.37
N LEU A 88 10.55 -10.18 -13.62
CA LEU A 88 10.22 -11.55 -14.01
C LEU A 88 9.43 -11.57 -15.33
N LEU A 89 8.42 -10.70 -15.49
CA LEU A 89 7.67 -10.60 -16.73
C LEU A 89 8.53 -10.18 -17.91
N ILE A 90 9.51 -9.29 -17.72
CA ILE A 90 10.45 -8.90 -18.78
C ILE A 90 11.41 -10.03 -19.15
N ILE A 91 11.86 -10.83 -18.16
CA ILE A 91 12.82 -11.92 -18.37
C ILE A 91 12.15 -13.11 -19.06
N PHE A 92 10.93 -13.47 -18.67
CA PHE A 92 10.26 -14.69 -19.13
C PHE A 92 9.44 -14.51 -20.42
N LEU A 93 9.10 -13.28 -20.80
CA LEU A 93 8.09 -12.99 -21.81
C LEU A 93 8.71 -12.28 -23.01
#